data_AF-A0A4Q8TSL5-F1
#
_entry.id   AF-A0A4Q8TSL5-F1
#
_cell.length_a   1.000
_cell.length_b   1.000
_cell.length_c   1.000
_cell.angle_alpha   90.00
_cell.angle_beta   90.00
_cell.angle_gamma   90.00
#
_symmetry.space_group_name_H-M   'P 1'
#
loop_
_entity.id
_entity.type
_entity.pdbx_description
1 polymer ?
#
loop_
_entity_poly.entity_id
_entity_poly.type
_entity_poly.pdbx_seq_one_letter_code
_entity_poly.pdbx_strand_id
1 'polypeptide(L)'
;MVPYILTILCVLVAGAIHWMSPKAYWKATIMSTAVILLFSVAALFIFKASGMLVSEHTGENADFSGQMLTITTMIAFFGFLISLFVGWFLRVVRN
;
A
#
# COMPACT_ATOMS: atom_id res chain seq x y z
N MET A 1 9.66 11.39 3.09
CA MET A 1 9.06 10.66 4.23
C MET A 1 7.81 9.87 3.87
N VAL A 2 6.90 10.43 3.07
CA VAL A 2 5.62 9.78 2.66
C VAL A 2 5.75 8.33 2.16
N PRO A 3 6.69 7.98 1.26
CA PRO A 3 6.77 6.61 0.74
C PRO A 3 7.01 5.58 1.84
N TYR A 4 7.87 5.87 2.81
CA TYR A 4 8.19 4.97 3.92
C TYR A 4 6.98 4.74 4.84
N ILE A 5 6.22 5.80 5.15
CA ILE A 5 4.99 5.70 5.95
C ILE A 5 3.99 4.79 5.24
N LEU A 6 3.83 4.98 3.93
CA LEU A 6 2.93 4.17 3.12
C LEU A 6 3.37 2.71 3.06
N THR A 7 4.67 2.43 2.91
CA THR A 7 5.21 1.07 2.94
C THR A 7 4.92 0.37 4.27
N ILE A 8 5.16 1.05 5.40
CA ILE A 8 4.87 0.49 6.73
C ILE A 8 3.38 0.16 6.87
N LEU A 9 2.50 1.08 6.46
CA LEU A 9 1.05 0.85 6.45
C LEU A 9 0.67 -0.38 5.63
N CYS A 10 1.25 -0.53 4.43
CA CYS A 10 0.99 -1.67 3.55
C CYS A 10 1.40 -3.00 4.20
N VAL A 11 2.59 -3.04 4.82
CA VAL A 11 3.09 -4.22 5.52
C VAL A 11 2.20 -4.58 6.71
N LEU A 12 1.75 -3.59 7.49
CA LEU A 12 0.83 -3.82 8.62
C LEU A 12 -0.52 -4.37 8.16
N VAL A 13 -1.10 -3.80 7.10
CA VAL A 13 -2.37 -4.27 6.51
C VAL A 13 -2.23 -5.71 6.00
N ALA A 14 -1.18 -6.01 5.23
CA ALA A 14 -0.91 -7.36 4.74
C ALA A 14 -0.72 -8.33 5.92
N GLY A 15 0.07 -7.93 6.92
CA GLY A 15 0.36 -8.73 8.11
C GLY A 15 -0.90 -9.06 8.88
N ALA A 16 -1.74 -8.08 9.19
CA ALA A 16 -3.00 -8.29 9.89
C ALA A 16 -3.95 -9.23 9.14
N ILE A 17 -4.10 -9.04 7.83
CA ILE A 17 -5.01 -9.85 7.01
C ILE A 17 -4.54 -11.30 6.89
N HIS A 18 -3.26 -11.53 6.61
CA HIS A 18 -2.69 -12.88 6.58
C HIS A 18 -2.70 -13.53 7.96
N TRP A 19 -2.58 -12.75 9.04
CA TRP A 19 -2.68 -13.26 10.40
C TRP A 19 -4.09 -13.80 10.72
N MET A 20 -5.14 -13.10 10.27
CA MET A 20 -6.53 -13.51 10.50
C MET A 20 -6.97 -14.69 9.62
N SER A 21 -6.34 -14.90 8.46
CA SER A 21 -6.76 -15.93 7.49
C SER A 21 -5.63 -16.88 7.04
N PRO A 22 -4.97 -17.60 7.97
CA PRO A 22 -3.74 -18.37 7.68
C PRO A 22 -3.94 -19.53 6.69
N LYS A 23 -5.16 -20.07 6.59
CA LYS A 23 -5.48 -21.21 5.70
C LYS A 23 -5.84 -20.80 4.28
N ALA A 24 -6.12 -19.51 4.04
CA ALA A 24 -6.66 -19.01 2.77
C ALA A 24 -5.70 -18.03 2.09
N TYR A 25 -4.45 -18.46 1.86
CA TYR A 25 -3.34 -17.61 1.37
C TYR A 25 -3.71 -16.72 0.19
N TRP A 26 -4.14 -17.29 -0.94
CA TRP A 26 -4.46 -16.51 -2.15
C TRP A 26 -5.63 -15.55 -1.95
N LYS A 27 -6.64 -15.95 -1.16
CA LYS A 27 -7.76 -15.08 -0.81
C LYS A 27 -7.29 -13.91 0.06
N ALA A 28 -6.45 -14.18 1.06
CA ALA A 28 -5.83 -13.16 1.89
C ALA A 28 -4.92 -12.23 1.07
N THR A 29 -4.20 -12.76 0.08
CA THR A 29 -3.36 -11.96 -0.83
C THR A 29 -4.17 -10.97 -1.64
N ILE A 30 -5.21 -11.43 -2.34
CA ILE A 30 -6.05 -10.56 -3.17
C ILE A 30 -6.79 -9.53 -2.30
N MET A 31 -7.35 -9.97 -1.17
CA MET A 31 -8.07 -9.09 -0.25
C MET A 31 -7.16 -8.00 0.33
N SER A 32 -5.97 -8.37 0.83
CA SER A 32 -5.02 -7.37 1.34
C SER A 32 -4.48 -6.46 0.24
N THR A 33 -4.30 -6.94 -0.99
CA THR A 33 -3.93 -6.09 -2.14
C THR A 33 -5.01 -5.03 -2.40
N ALA A 34 -6.29 -5.43 -2.41
CA ALA A 34 -7.39 -4.49 -2.60
C ALA A 34 -7.48 -3.47 -1.46
N VAL A 35 -7.31 -3.91 -0.21
CA VAL A 35 -7.28 -3.02 0.96
C VAL A 35 -6.09 -2.06 0.88
N ILE A 36 -4.89 -2.55 0.59
CA ILE A 36 -3.69 -1.73 0.39
C ILE A 36 -3.92 -0.67 -0.68
N LEU A 37 -4.53 -1.04 -1.81
CA LEU A 37 -4.81 -0.11 -2.90
C LEU A 37 -5.71 1.03 -2.44
N LEU A 38 -6.83 0.71 -1.78
CA LEU A 38 -7.78 1.70 -1.28
C LEU A 38 -7.12 2.63 -0.24
N PHE A 39 -6.40 2.07 0.73
CA PHE A 39 -5.71 2.85 1.76
C PHE A 39 -4.62 3.73 1.18
N SER A 40 -3.86 3.23 0.18
CA SER A 40 -2.77 3.99 -0.42
C SER A 40 -3.29 5.16 -1.25
N VAL A 41 -4.35 4.95 -2.03
CA VAL A 41 -5.00 6.04 -2.77
C VAL A 41 -5.57 7.08 -1.80
N ALA A 42 -6.27 6.66 -0.75
CA ALA A 42 -6.78 7.57 0.27
C ALA A 42 -5.66 8.35 0.97
N ALA A 43 -4.57 7.68 1.34
CA ALA A 43 -3.41 8.30 1.98
C ALA A 43 -2.75 9.36 1.07
N LEU A 44 -2.66 9.13 -0.23
CA LEU A 44 -2.12 10.13 -1.17
C LEU A 44 -2.94 11.42 -1.17
N PHE A 45 -4.28 11.32 -1.14
CA PHE A 45 -5.14 12.50 -1.04
C PHE A 45 -4.98 13.22 0.30
N ILE A 46 -4.87 12.47 1.41
CA ILE A 46 -4.64 13.04 2.74
C ILE A 46 -3.28 13.76 2.80
N PHE A 47 -2.22 13.14 2.29
CA PHE A 47 -0.87 13.73 2.27
C PHE A 47 -0.77 14.96 1.36
N LYS A 48 -1.55 14.98 0.27
CA LYS A 48 -1.67 16.16 -0.59
C LYS A 48 -2.35 17.29 0.18
N ALA A 49 -3.47 17.01 0.86
CA ALA A 49 -4.20 17.99 1.65
C ALA A 49 -3.41 18.51 2.86
N SER A 50 -2.52 17.70 3.44
CA SER A 50 -1.68 18.10 4.57
C SER A 50 -0.41 18.87 4.18
N GLY A 51 -0.16 19.08 2.88
CA GLY A 51 1.06 19.73 2.39
C GLY A 51 2.32 18.85 2.45
N MET A 52 2.20 17.58 2.84
CA MET A 52 3.33 16.63 2.90
C MET A 52 3.87 16.19 1.53
N LEU A 53 3.18 16.57 0.46
CA LEU A 53 3.55 16.31 -0.94
C LEU A 53 3.89 17.60 -1.70
N VAL A 54 4.23 18.67 -0.98
CA VAL A 54 4.77 19.90 -1.58
C VAL A 54 6.23 19.68 -1.95
N SER A 55 6.59 20.05 -3.16
CA SER A 55 7.97 19.99 -3.65
C SER A 55 8.85 21.00 -2.91
N GLU A 56 9.96 20.54 -2.32
CA GLU A 56 10.94 21.43 -1.67
C GLU A 56 11.61 22.40 -2.66
N HIS A 57 11.67 22.02 -3.94
CA HIS A 57 12.35 22.82 -4.97
C HIS A 57 11.44 23.83 -5.67
N THR A 58 10.15 23.52 -5.79
CA THR A 58 9.20 24.35 -6.55
C THR A 58 8.09 24.94 -5.70
N GLY A 59 7.88 24.46 -4.47
CA GLY A 59 6.77 24.89 -3.60
C GLY A 59 5.39 24.47 -4.10
N GLU A 60 5.31 23.70 -5.20
CA GLU A 60 4.05 23.27 -5.78
C GLU A 60 3.55 21.97 -5.15
N ASN A 61 2.23 21.84 -5.06
CA ASN A 61 1.58 20.60 -4.67
C ASN A 61 1.70 19.57 -5.79
N ALA A 62 1.98 18.32 -5.43
CA ALA A 62 1.99 17.25 -6.41
C ALA A 62 0.64 17.13 -7.16
N ASP A 63 0.70 17.21 -8.50
CA ASP A 63 -0.43 16.96 -9.37
C ASP A 63 -0.42 15.51 -9.86
N PHE A 64 -1.47 14.79 -9.50
CA PHE A 64 -1.66 13.38 -9.83
C PHE A 64 -2.71 13.17 -10.93
N SER A 65 -3.42 14.23 -11.34
CA SER A 65 -4.60 14.15 -12.20
C SER A 65 -4.35 13.40 -13.52
N GLY A 66 -3.21 13.66 -14.17
CA GLY A 66 -2.79 12.99 -15.41
C GLY A 66 -2.14 11.62 -15.22
N GLN A 67 -1.83 11.20 -13.99
CA GLN A 67 -1.06 9.98 -13.70
C GLN A 67 -1.80 8.98 -12.82
N MET A 68 -3.07 9.23 -12.47
CA MET A 68 -3.84 8.38 -11.55
C MET A 68 -3.90 6.91 -11.98
N LEU A 69 -4.01 6.63 -13.28
CA LEU A 69 -3.99 5.26 -13.78
C LEU A 69 -2.65 4.59 -13.45
N THR A 70 -1.53 5.22 -13.81
CA THR A 70 -0.17 4.74 -13.55
C THR A 70 0.07 4.54 -12.06
N ILE A 71 -0.33 5.50 -11.23
CA ILE A 71 -0.20 5.44 -9.77
C ILE A 71 -0.98 4.26 -9.21
N THR A 72 -2.24 4.11 -9.61
CA THR A 72 -3.12 3.02 -9.16
C THR A 72 -2.55 1.67 -9.57
N THR A 73 -2.06 1.52 -10.81
CA THR A 73 -1.43 0.28 -11.29
C THR A 73 -0.15 -0.04 -10.51
N MET A 74 0.70 0.95 -10.26
CA MET A 74 1.93 0.75 -9.46
C MET A 74 1.60 0.36 -8.02
N ILE A 75 0.66 1.04 -7.37
CA ILE A 75 0.21 0.70 -6.02
C ILE A 75 -0.36 -0.72 -5.98
N ALA A 76 -1.18 -1.10 -6.96
CA ALA A 76 -1.74 -2.44 -7.03
C ALA A 76 -0.65 -3.50 -7.20
N PHE A 77 0.31 -3.26 -8.10
CA PHE A 77 1.43 -4.17 -8.34
C PHE A 77 2.32 -4.35 -7.11
N PHE A 78 2.77 -3.25 -6.49
CA PHE A 78 3.61 -3.32 -5.30
C PHE A 78 2.84 -3.80 -4.07
N GLY A 79 1.57 -3.42 -3.92
CA GLY A 79 0.70 -3.94 -2.87
C GLY A 79 0.52 -5.45 -2.96
N PHE A 80 0.38 -5.99 -4.17
CA PHE A 80 0.35 -7.42 -4.42
C PHE A 80 1.65 -8.11 -4.02
N LEU A 81 2.80 -7.56 -4.41
CA LEU A 81 4.11 -8.09 -4.03
C LEU A 81 4.32 -8.06 -2.51
N ILE A 82 4.02 -6.94 -1.85
CA ILE A 82 4.09 -6.81 -0.39
C ILE A 82 3.22 -7.89 0.27
N SER A 83 1.99 -8.05 -0.21
CA SER A 83 1.07 -9.06 0.32
C SER A 83 1.58 -10.49 0.12
N LEU A 84 2.12 -10.81 -1.05
CA LEU A 84 2.77 -12.09 -1.33
C LEU A 84 3.89 -12.37 -0.32
N PHE A 85 4.84 -11.45 -0.18
CA PHE A 85 6.02 -11.68 0.67
C PHE A 85 5.67 -11.73 2.16
N VAL A 86 4.82 -10.81 2.64
CA VAL A 86 4.38 -10.79 4.05
C VAL A 86 3.56 -12.04 4.37
N GLY A 87 2.64 -12.43 3.49
CA GLY A 87 1.88 -13.66 3.65
C GLY A 87 2.75 -14.90 3.68
N TRP A 88 3.75 -14.97 2.79
CA TRP A 88 4.69 -16.09 2.74
C TRP A 88 5.52 -16.16 4.02
N PHE A 89 6.07 -15.03 4.47
CA PHE A 89 6.80 -14.94 5.73
C PHE A 89 5.95 -15.44 6.91
N LEU A 90 4.71 -14.96 7.03
CA LEU A 90 3.80 -15.39 8.10
C LEU A 90 3.45 -16.87 8.02
N ARG A 91 3.31 -17.42 6.81
CA ARG A 91 3.10 -18.86 6.62
C ARG A 91 4.31 -19.67 7.10
N VAL A 92 5.53 -19.20 6.83
CA VAL A 92 6.77 -19.88 7.28
C VAL A 92 6.94 -19.81 8.79
N VAL A 93 6.66 -18.65 9.41
CA VAL A 93 6.86 -18.43 10.85
C VAL A 93 5.78 -19.11 11.72
N ARG A 94 4.58 -19.34 11.17
CA ARG A 94 3.46 -19.96 11.89
C ARG A 94 3.28 -21.45 11.63
N ASN A 95 3.96 -21.99 10.63
CA ASN A 95 4.09 -23.45 10.45
C ASN A 95 5.11 -24.01 11.44
#